data_AF-A0A562PCQ6-F1
#
_entry.id   AF-A0A562PCQ6-F1
#
_cell.length_a   1.000
_cell.length_b   1.000
_cell.length_c   1.000
_cell.angle_alpha   90.00
_cell.angle_beta   90.00
_cell.angle_gamma   90.00
#
_symmetry.space_group_name_H-M   'P 1'
#
loop_
_entity.id
_entity.type
_entity.pdbx_description
1 polymer ?
#
loop_
_entity_poly.entity_id
_entity_poly.type
_entity_poly.pdbx_seq_one_letter_code
_entity_poly.pdbx_strand_id
1 'polypeptide(L)'
;MTDEAGEISWAGKYSAWGKVERGEDAALVPRIEQPIRYPGQYADEETGLHYNTFRYYDPDVGRYVGQDPIGLLGGANLYGYAANPTGRADPLGWCSTTLGKNMGARSGDGMANHHLIPDELLKDAAYAPMFNRLKAIGFNGDGASNGIFLPGSEQLAKQIGLPGHWSSHPLYTARITTKRDRLLQLSPTLSDTQLALGMREIQQFAREALESGRFRVDPNTGRLL
;
A
#
# COMPACT_ATOMS: atom_id res chain seq x y z
N MET A 1 26.86 13.88 1.42
CA MET A 1 27.45 12.97 2.43
C MET A 1 28.83 13.49 2.75
N THR A 2 29.19 13.51 4.04
CA THR A 2 30.50 13.98 4.51
C THR A 2 31.24 12.86 5.20
N ASP A 3 32.57 12.95 5.26
CA ASP A 3 33.40 12.06 6.07
C ASP A 3 33.51 12.53 7.53
N GLU A 4 34.35 11.85 8.32
CA GLU A 4 34.58 12.14 9.74
C GLU A 4 35.20 13.52 9.99
N ALA A 5 35.88 14.09 8.99
CA ALA A 5 36.46 15.44 9.06
C ALA A 5 35.47 16.54 8.64
N GLY A 6 34.27 16.16 8.17
CA GLY A 6 33.25 17.08 7.68
C GLY A 6 33.41 17.44 6.20
N GLU A 7 34.33 16.82 5.49
CA GLU A 7 34.59 17.07 4.07
C GLU A 7 33.60 16.29 3.19
N ILE A 8 33.24 16.84 2.02
CA ILE A 8 32.27 16.20 1.11
C ILE A 8 32.88 14.90 0.55
N SER A 9 32.33 13.75 0.93
CA SER A 9 32.73 12.44 0.42
C SER A 9 31.91 12.01 -0.81
N TRP A 10 30.65 12.45 -0.87
CA TRP A 10 29.77 12.24 -2.01
C TRP A 10 28.70 13.34 -2.08
N ALA A 11 28.44 13.82 -3.28
CA ALA A 11 27.28 14.64 -3.61
C ALA A 11 26.68 14.15 -4.92
N GLY A 12 25.37 14.31 -5.07
CA GLY A 12 24.66 13.91 -6.28
C GLY A 12 23.51 14.86 -6.54
N LYS A 13 23.34 15.21 -7.81
CA LYS A 13 22.16 15.89 -8.30
C LYS A 13 21.28 14.86 -9.00
N TYR A 14 20.00 14.83 -8.69
CA TYR A 14 19.06 13.86 -9.26
C TYR A 14 18.25 14.51 -10.37
N SER A 15 18.08 13.79 -11.48
CA SER A 15 17.06 14.09 -12.48
C SER A 15 15.67 13.85 -11.88
N ALA A 16 14.61 14.29 -12.58
CA ALA A 16 13.22 14.11 -12.14
C ALA A 16 12.87 12.65 -11.82
N TRP A 17 13.52 11.69 -12.49
CA TRP A 17 13.27 10.27 -12.36
C TRP A 17 14.31 9.54 -11.52
N GLY A 18 15.16 10.27 -10.79
CA GLY A 18 16.06 9.67 -9.81
C GLY A 18 17.40 9.21 -10.37
N LYS A 19 17.70 9.49 -11.64
CA LYS A 19 19.05 9.28 -12.19
C LYS A 19 20.00 10.30 -11.58
N VAL A 20 21.15 9.85 -11.09
CA VAL A 20 22.21 10.75 -10.61
C VAL A 20 22.90 11.36 -11.83
N GLU A 21 22.84 12.69 -11.96
CA GLU A 21 23.58 13.45 -12.96
C GLU A 21 25.05 13.47 -12.55
N ARG A 22 25.92 12.92 -13.40
CA ARG A 22 27.38 13.07 -13.29
C ARG A 22 27.76 14.32 -14.08
N GLY A 23 27.97 15.42 -13.37
CA GLY A 23 28.39 16.70 -13.96
C GLY A 23 29.91 16.89 -13.97
N GLU A 24 30.37 17.95 -14.63
CA GLU A 24 31.78 18.39 -14.65
C GLU A 24 32.19 19.15 -13.37
N ASP A 25 31.23 19.45 -12.50
CA ASP A 25 31.49 20.10 -11.21
C ASP A 25 32.32 19.16 -10.32
N ALA A 26 33.50 19.63 -9.91
CA ALA A 26 34.39 18.91 -9.03
C ALA A 26 33.73 18.50 -7.70
N ALA A 27 32.71 19.25 -7.24
CA ALA A 27 31.93 18.90 -6.05
C ALA A 27 31.01 17.67 -6.26
N LEU A 28 30.69 17.34 -7.52
CA LEU A 28 29.89 16.16 -7.90
C LEU A 28 30.76 14.96 -8.30
N VAL A 29 32.08 15.09 -8.28
CA VAL A 29 33.01 13.96 -8.47
C VAL A 29 33.05 13.17 -7.16
N PRO A 30 32.49 11.94 -7.13
CA PRO A 30 32.36 11.19 -5.90
C PRO A 30 33.72 10.63 -5.47
N ARG A 31 34.09 10.78 -4.19
CA ARG A 31 35.27 10.11 -3.60
C ARG A 31 34.97 8.67 -3.21
N ILE A 32 33.69 8.34 -3.03
CA ILE A 32 33.20 6.99 -2.73
C ILE A 32 31.97 6.66 -3.57
N GLU A 33 31.76 5.38 -3.84
CA GLU A 33 30.51 4.90 -4.45
C GLU A 33 29.36 5.01 -3.44
N GLN A 34 28.23 5.56 -3.89
CA GLN A 34 27.00 5.59 -3.14
C GLN A 34 25.89 5.02 -4.02
N PRO A 35 25.46 3.76 -3.79
CA PRO A 35 24.46 3.10 -4.61
C PRO A 35 23.01 3.42 -4.21
N ILE A 36 22.76 4.04 -3.06
CA ILE A 36 21.39 4.36 -2.63
C ILE A 36 20.78 5.44 -3.53
N ARG A 37 19.50 5.25 -3.91
CA ARG A 37 18.74 6.17 -4.77
C ARG A 37 17.48 6.65 -4.05
N TYR A 38 16.34 6.74 -4.73
CA TYR A 38 15.05 6.99 -4.07
C TYR A 38 14.77 5.95 -2.97
N PRO A 39 13.86 6.22 -2.02
CA PRO A 39 13.58 5.29 -0.93
C PRO A 39 13.28 3.87 -1.46
N GLY A 40 14.00 2.88 -0.94
CA GLY A 40 13.92 1.47 -1.36
C GLY A 40 14.83 1.06 -2.51
N GLN A 41 15.42 2.03 -3.23
CA GLN A 41 16.18 1.78 -4.45
C GLN A 41 17.70 1.67 -4.22
N TYR A 42 18.29 0.66 -4.84
CA TYR A 42 19.73 0.44 -4.95
C TYR A 42 20.13 0.47 -6.42
N ALA A 43 21.09 1.31 -6.80
CA ALA A 43 21.59 1.34 -8.16
C ALA A 43 22.46 0.12 -8.46
N ASP A 44 22.06 -0.58 -9.51
CA ASP A 44 22.82 -1.67 -10.10
C ASP A 44 23.61 -1.11 -11.29
N GLU A 45 24.92 -1.03 -11.15
CA GLU A 45 25.79 -0.47 -12.19
C GLU A 45 25.91 -1.37 -13.42
N GLU A 46 25.73 -2.69 -13.28
CA GLU A 46 25.84 -3.63 -14.40
C GLU A 46 24.71 -3.42 -15.41
N THR A 47 23.50 -3.16 -14.89
CA THR A 47 22.31 -2.95 -15.72
C THR A 47 21.97 -1.49 -15.96
N GLY A 48 22.50 -0.58 -15.14
CA GLY A 48 22.09 0.83 -15.09
C GLY A 48 20.69 1.05 -14.50
N LEU A 49 20.03 -0.02 -14.04
CA LEU A 49 18.72 0.03 -13.40
C LEU A 49 18.85 0.23 -11.89
N HIS A 50 17.75 0.60 -11.25
CA HIS A 50 17.66 0.62 -9.81
C HIS A 50 16.85 -0.57 -9.31
N TYR A 51 17.49 -1.47 -8.57
CA TYR A 51 16.82 -2.55 -7.87
C TYR A 51 15.96 -1.97 -6.73
N ASN A 52 14.68 -2.32 -6.73
CA ASN A 52 13.68 -1.89 -5.75
C ASN A 52 12.90 -3.12 -5.27
N THR A 53 13.55 -3.92 -4.42
CA THR A 53 13.06 -5.16 -3.80
C THR A 53 12.43 -6.17 -4.77
N PHE A 54 11.20 -5.95 -5.21
CA PHE A 54 10.49 -6.85 -6.12
C PHE A 54 10.62 -6.48 -7.60
N ARG A 55 11.15 -5.29 -7.93
CA ARG A 55 11.22 -4.80 -9.32
C ARG A 55 12.50 -4.03 -9.60
N TYR A 56 12.89 -4.00 -10.88
CA TYR A 56 13.90 -3.09 -11.39
C TYR A 56 13.24 -1.85 -11.99
N TYR A 57 13.72 -0.68 -11.58
CA TYR A 57 13.27 0.63 -12.04
C TYR A 57 14.29 1.23 -13.01
N ASP A 58 13.81 1.70 -14.15
CA ASP A 58 14.60 2.40 -15.15
C ASP A 58 14.56 3.92 -14.85
N PRO A 59 15.67 4.53 -14.40
CA PRO A 59 15.72 5.94 -14.05
C PRO A 59 15.83 6.88 -15.25
N ASP A 60 16.10 6.36 -16.45
CA ASP A 60 16.09 7.14 -17.70
C ASP A 60 14.66 7.32 -18.22
N VAL A 61 13.82 6.28 -18.08
CA VAL A 61 12.43 6.28 -18.56
C VAL A 61 11.43 6.66 -17.45
N GLY A 62 11.81 6.48 -16.18
CA GLY A 62 10.98 6.81 -15.02
C GLY A 62 9.90 5.78 -14.69
N ARG A 63 10.18 4.48 -14.90
CA ARG A 63 9.22 3.38 -14.68
C ARG A 63 9.89 2.06 -14.37
N TYR A 64 9.14 1.10 -13.85
CA TYR A 64 9.61 -0.27 -13.72
C TYR A 64 9.71 -0.97 -15.08
N VAL A 65 10.71 -1.84 -15.23
CA VAL A 65 10.87 -2.68 -16.43
C VAL A 65 10.00 -3.94 -16.38
N GLY A 66 9.65 -4.39 -15.16
CA GLY A 66 8.74 -5.50 -14.91
C GLY A 66 7.34 -5.03 -14.51
N GLN A 67 6.32 -5.83 -14.83
CA GLN A 67 4.96 -5.61 -14.34
C GLN A 67 4.92 -5.71 -12.81
N ASP A 68 4.00 -4.97 -12.20
CA ASP A 68 3.73 -5.08 -10.77
C ASP A 68 3.40 -6.53 -10.40
N PRO A 69 4.16 -7.18 -9.49
CA PRO A 69 3.93 -8.57 -9.10
C PRO A 69 2.56 -8.81 -8.47
N ILE A 70 1.95 -7.76 -7.89
CA ILE A 70 0.58 -7.82 -7.37
C ILE A 70 -0.46 -7.48 -8.46
N GLY A 71 -0.02 -7.19 -9.68
CA GLY A 71 -0.85 -6.90 -10.84
C GLY A 71 -1.63 -5.60 -10.65
N LEU A 72 -2.90 -5.57 -11.08
CA LEU A 72 -3.76 -4.38 -10.98
C LEU A 72 -4.01 -3.90 -9.53
N LEU A 73 -3.59 -4.67 -8.52
CA LEU A 73 -3.49 -4.21 -7.12
C LEU A 73 -2.61 -2.97 -6.96
N GLY A 74 -1.51 -2.88 -7.71
CA GLY A 74 -0.60 -1.73 -7.70
C GLY A 74 -1.13 -0.52 -8.49
N GLY A 75 -2.34 -0.63 -9.04
CA GLY A 75 -2.97 0.36 -9.91
C GLY A 75 -3.04 -0.08 -11.37
N ALA A 76 -3.73 0.73 -12.18
CA ALA A 76 -3.96 0.43 -13.60
C ALA A 76 -2.67 0.51 -14.45
N ASN A 77 -1.67 1.26 -14.01
CA ASN A 77 -0.36 1.31 -14.65
C ASN A 77 0.60 0.33 -13.97
N LEU A 78 0.69 -0.88 -14.52
CA LEU A 78 1.52 -1.97 -13.99
C LEU A 78 3.03 -1.67 -13.96
N TYR A 79 3.47 -0.61 -14.64
CA TYR A 79 4.88 -0.25 -14.73
C TYR A 79 5.20 1.03 -13.94
N GLY A 80 4.23 1.67 -13.29
CA GLY A 80 4.46 2.94 -12.59
C GLY A 80 5.28 2.78 -11.30
N TYR A 81 6.23 3.69 -11.05
CA TYR A 81 6.97 3.78 -9.77
C TYR A 81 6.13 4.44 -8.68
N ALA A 82 5.83 5.72 -8.84
CA ALA A 82 4.94 6.46 -7.96
C ALA A 82 4.15 7.48 -8.79
N ALA A 83 2.90 7.75 -8.42
CA ALA A 83 2.08 8.74 -9.12
C ALA A 83 2.68 10.17 -9.06
N ASN A 84 3.52 10.45 -8.05
CA ASN A 84 4.31 11.66 -7.95
C ASN A 84 5.63 11.34 -7.22
N PRO A 85 6.78 11.16 -7.92
CA PRO A 85 8.04 10.73 -7.30
C PRO A 85 8.68 11.79 -6.39
N THR A 86 8.24 13.05 -6.43
CA THR A 86 8.76 14.10 -5.54
C THR A 86 8.04 14.14 -4.18
N GLY A 87 6.82 13.59 -4.10
CA GLY A 87 6.00 13.59 -2.89
C GLY A 87 5.51 12.20 -2.45
N ARG A 88 5.78 11.15 -3.23
CA ARG A 88 5.40 9.76 -2.96
C ARG A 88 6.55 8.85 -3.37
N ALA A 89 6.81 7.85 -2.54
CA ALA A 89 7.76 6.79 -2.83
C ALA A 89 7.03 5.45 -2.88
N ASP A 90 7.63 4.48 -3.55
CA ASP A 90 7.22 3.09 -3.52
C ASP A 90 8.38 2.25 -2.96
N PRO A 91 8.58 2.21 -1.63
CA PRO A 91 9.78 1.62 -1.03
C PRO A 91 9.85 0.10 -1.15
N LEU A 92 8.71 -0.55 -1.41
CA LEU A 92 8.62 -2.00 -1.56
C LEU A 92 8.49 -2.42 -3.02
N GLY A 93 8.13 -1.51 -3.92
CA GLY A 93 7.74 -1.88 -5.26
C GLY A 93 6.27 -2.31 -5.36
N TRP A 94 5.39 -1.92 -4.43
CA TRP A 94 3.94 -2.18 -4.37
C TRP A 94 3.19 -0.95 -3.85
N CYS A 95 2.19 -0.45 -4.58
CA CYS A 95 1.36 0.65 -4.06
C CYS A 95 -0.10 0.61 -4.55
N SER A 96 -1.03 0.13 -3.72
CA SER A 96 -2.45 0.44 -3.90
C SER A 96 -2.77 1.80 -3.27
N THR A 97 -2.99 2.83 -4.09
CA THR A 97 -3.34 4.19 -3.65
C THR A 97 -4.84 4.52 -3.83
N THR A 98 -5.60 3.62 -4.44
CA THR A 98 -6.99 3.87 -4.88
C THR A 98 -7.92 4.04 -3.69
N LEU A 99 -7.86 3.14 -2.70
CA LEU A 99 -8.67 3.24 -1.49
C LEU A 99 -8.45 4.57 -0.77
N GLY A 100 -7.18 4.92 -0.52
CA GLY A 100 -6.84 6.16 0.17
C GLY A 100 -7.33 7.41 -0.55
N LYS A 101 -7.24 7.46 -1.89
CA LYS A 101 -7.82 8.57 -2.68
C LYS A 101 -9.33 8.65 -2.50
N ASN A 102 -10.02 7.51 -2.60
CA ASN A 102 -11.49 7.46 -2.49
C ASN A 102 -11.97 7.83 -1.08
N MET A 103 -11.18 7.55 -0.03
CA MET A 103 -11.47 7.95 1.35
C MET A 103 -11.07 9.39 1.68
N GLY A 104 -10.33 10.08 0.81
CA GLY A 104 -9.84 11.43 1.06
C GLY A 104 -8.63 11.49 2.00
N ALA A 105 -7.68 10.56 1.86
CA ALA A 105 -6.47 10.49 2.67
C ALA A 105 -5.68 11.80 2.62
N ARG A 106 -5.19 12.26 3.79
CA ARG A 106 -4.42 13.49 3.92
C ARG A 106 -2.94 13.14 4.11
N SER A 107 -2.07 13.85 3.40
CA SER A 107 -0.62 13.66 3.59
C SER A 107 -0.18 14.21 4.94
N GLY A 108 0.60 13.42 5.69
CA GLY A 108 1.22 13.85 6.94
C GLY A 108 0.35 13.75 8.19
N ASP A 109 -0.86 13.19 8.11
CA ASP A 109 -1.72 12.98 9.28
C ASP A 109 -1.37 11.72 10.10
N GLY A 110 -0.40 10.93 9.62
CA GLY A 110 0.04 9.69 10.27
C GLY A 110 -0.93 8.52 10.13
N MET A 111 -2.00 8.65 9.35
CA MET A 111 -3.00 7.61 9.15
C MET A 111 -2.65 6.72 7.96
N ALA A 112 -3.00 5.44 8.07
CA ALA A 112 -2.87 4.43 7.03
C ALA A 112 -4.25 3.97 6.56
N ASN A 113 -4.39 3.74 5.26
CA ASN A 113 -5.63 3.22 4.67
C ASN A 113 -5.75 1.72 4.99
N HIS A 114 -6.89 1.28 5.47
CA HIS A 114 -7.15 -0.13 5.78
C HIS A 114 -8.46 -0.57 5.10
N HIS A 115 -8.41 -1.64 4.30
CA HIS A 115 -9.61 -2.24 3.70
C HIS A 115 -10.42 -3.01 4.77
N LEU A 116 -11.71 -2.68 4.92
CA LEU A 116 -12.61 -3.41 5.81
C LEU A 116 -12.81 -4.86 5.35
N ILE A 117 -13.00 -5.05 4.05
CA ILE A 117 -12.92 -6.35 3.43
C ILE A 117 -11.60 -6.40 2.66
N PRO A 118 -10.61 -7.17 3.16
CA PRO A 118 -9.29 -7.25 2.56
C PRO A 118 -9.38 -7.54 1.06
N ASP A 119 -8.56 -6.86 0.27
CA ASP A 119 -8.61 -6.99 -1.18
C ASP A 119 -8.29 -8.42 -1.66
N GLU A 120 -7.44 -9.15 -0.92
CA GLU A 120 -7.20 -10.59 -1.13
C GLU A 120 -8.50 -11.40 -1.15
N LEU A 121 -9.48 -11.04 -0.32
CA LEU A 121 -10.76 -11.73 -0.24
C LEU A 121 -11.72 -11.33 -1.36
N LEU A 122 -11.55 -10.13 -1.93
CA LEU A 122 -12.35 -9.60 -3.04
C LEU A 122 -11.94 -10.20 -4.40
N LYS A 123 -10.69 -10.67 -4.51
CA LYS A 123 -10.09 -11.20 -5.74
C LYS A 123 -10.05 -12.73 -5.82
N ASP A 124 -10.47 -13.40 -4.76
CA ASP A 124 -10.63 -14.85 -4.74
C ASP A 124 -11.63 -15.31 -5.82
N ALA A 125 -11.15 -16.12 -6.78
CA ALA A 125 -11.91 -16.58 -7.93
C ALA A 125 -13.17 -17.36 -7.54
N ALA A 126 -13.18 -18.05 -6.39
CA ALA A 126 -14.35 -18.77 -5.90
C ALA A 126 -15.53 -17.84 -5.55
N TYR A 127 -15.26 -16.56 -5.32
CA TYR A 127 -16.24 -15.54 -4.92
C TYR A 127 -16.61 -14.60 -6.08
N ALA A 128 -15.99 -14.77 -7.25
CA ALA A 128 -16.21 -13.91 -8.40
C ALA A 128 -17.70 -13.80 -8.80
N PRO A 129 -18.54 -14.85 -8.80
CA PRO A 129 -19.96 -14.72 -9.12
C PRO A 129 -20.70 -13.77 -8.18
N MET A 130 -20.44 -13.87 -6.87
CA MET A 130 -21.04 -13.00 -5.85
C MET A 130 -20.57 -11.55 -6.00
N PHE A 131 -19.25 -11.34 -6.16
CA PHE A 131 -18.70 -9.99 -6.32
C PHE A 131 -19.07 -9.35 -7.65
N ASN A 132 -19.27 -10.11 -8.73
CA ASN A 132 -19.73 -9.58 -10.00
C ASN A 132 -21.15 -9.03 -9.88
N ARG A 133 -22.04 -9.72 -9.14
CA ARG A 133 -23.39 -9.21 -8.82
C ARG A 133 -23.32 -7.92 -8.01
N LEU A 134 -22.51 -7.90 -6.96
CA LEU A 134 -22.29 -6.70 -6.14
C LEU A 134 -21.74 -5.53 -6.98
N LYS A 135 -20.75 -5.78 -7.85
CA LYS A 135 -20.17 -4.75 -8.73
C LYS A 135 -21.19 -4.21 -9.73
N ALA A 136 -22.07 -5.06 -10.26
CA ALA A 136 -23.14 -4.66 -11.18
C ALA A 136 -24.12 -3.66 -10.56
N ILE A 137 -24.25 -3.65 -9.22
CA ILE A 137 -25.08 -2.70 -8.46
C ILE A 137 -24.25 -1.61 -7.76
N GLY A 138 -22.99 -1.42 -8.13
CA GLY A 138 -22.16 -0.30 -7.69
C GLY A 138 -21.24 -0.57 -6.49
N PHE A 139 -21.07 -1.82 -6.05
CA PHE A 139 -20.02 -2.14 -5.08
C PHE A 139 -18.63 -1.88 -5.66
N ASN A 140 -17.81 -1.15 -4.92
CA ASN A 140 -16.41 -0.90 -5.24
C ASN A 140 -15.53 -1.34 -4.07
N GLY A 141 -14.64 -2.30 -4.34
CA GLY A 141 -13.68 -2.83 -3.35
C GLY A 141 -12.72 -1.78 -2.81
N ASP A 142 -12.36 -0.80 -3.63
CA ASP A 142 -11.56 0.36 -3.23
C ASP A 142 -12.42 1.58 -2.90
N GLY A 143 -13.74 1.43 -2.84
CA GLY A 143 -14.65 2.52 -2.47
C GLY A 143 -14.48 2.91 -1.00
N ALA A 144 -14.77 4.17 -0.67
CA ALA A 144 -14.67 4.68 0.70
C ALA A 144 -15.51 3.87 1.71
N SER A 145 -16.60 3.25 1.26
CA SER A 145 -17.44 2.36 2.08
C SER A 145 -16.69 1.11 2.56
N ASN A 146 -15.65 0.67 1.86
CA ASN A 146 -14.80 -0.45 2.23
C ASN A 146 -13.51 -0.03 2.94
N GLY A 147 -13.41 1.21 3.41
CA GLY A 147 -12.19 1.76 3.98
C GLY A 147 -12.35 2.31 5.39
N ILE A 148 -11.28 2.20 6.18
CA ILE A 148 -11.12 2.90 7.46
C ILE A 148 -9.68 3.39 7.61
N PHE A 149 -9.51 4.57 8.21
CA PHE A 149 -8.18 5.06 8.55
C PHE A 149 -7.76 4.48 9.89
N LEU A 150 -6.61 3.82 9.90
CA LEU A 150 -5.98 3.31 11.12
C LEU A 150 -4.64 4.00 11.36
N PRO A 151 -4.20 4.16 12.61
CA PRO A 151 -2.90 4.75 12.93
C PRO A 151 -1.75 4.01 12.24
N GLY A 152 -0.86 4.76 11.58
CA GLY A 152 0.33 4.24 10.91
C GLY A 152 1.54 4.04 11.82
N SER A 153 1.44 4.41 13.10
CA SER A 153 2.50 4.24 14.10
C SER A 153 1.96 3.82 15.46
N GLU A 154 2.80 3.15 16.26
CA GLU A 154 2.48 2.74 17.63
C GLU A 154 2.11 3.95 18.51
N GLN A 155 2.87 5.04 18.39
CA GLN A 155 2.62 6.26 19.15
C GLN A 155 1.22 6.81 18.88
N LEU A 156 0.84 6.89 17.60
CA LEU A 156 -0.47 7.40 17.21
C LEU A 156 -1.59 6.43 17.61
N ALA A 157 -1.37 5.12 17.49
CA ALA A 157 -2.31 4.08 17.94
C ALA A 157 -2.64 4.22 19.43
N LYS A 158 -1.61 4.39 20.28
CA LYS A 158 -1.77 4.64 21.72
C LYS A 158 -2.50 5.95 22.02
N GLN A 159 -2.27 6.99 21.21
CA GLN A 159 -2.90 8.30 21.41
C GLN A 159 -4.40 8.29 21.09
N ILE A 160 -4.80 7.67 19.98
CA ILE A 160 -6.19 7.73 19.49
C ILE A 160 -7.04 6.51 19.89
N GLY A 161 -6.41 5.47 20.46
CA GLY A 161 -7.12 4.28 20.94
C GLY A 161 -7.64 3.36 19.83
N LEU A 162 -7.05 3.43 18.63
CA LEU A 162 -7.37 2.54 17.51
C LEU A 162 -6.22 1.55 17.23
N PRO A 163 -6.51 0.36 16.69
CA PRO A 163 -5.49 -0.59 16.25
C PRO A 163 -4.57 0.00 15.19
N GLY A 164 -3.28 -0.31 15.28
CA GLY A 164 -2.29 0.08 14.30
C GLY A 164 -2.30 -0.72 13.00
N HIS A 165 -1.94 -0.08 11.88
CA HIS A 165 -1.84 -0.71 10.55
C HIS A 165 -0.46 -0.52 9.91
N TRP A 166 0.44 -1.48 10.15
CA TRP A 166 1.80 -1.51 9.58
C TRP A 166 2.33 -2.94 9.34
N SER A 167 1.45 -3.95 9.29
CA SER A 167 1.80 -5.31 8.89
C SER A 167 0.56 -6.13 8.52
N SER A 168 0.77 -7.39 8.15
CA SER A 168 -0.31 -8.38 8.04
C SER A 168 -1.01 -8.61 9.38
N HIS A 169 -2.31 -8.91 9.30
CA HIS A 169 -3.22 -9.15 10.42
C HIS A 169 -4.09 -10.40 10.09
N PRO A 170 -3.52 -11.61 10.19
CA PRO A 170 -4.20 -12.85 9.77
C PRO A 170 -5.42 -13.22 10.61
N LEU A 171 -5.48 -12.84 11.90
CA LEU A 171 -6.66 -13.10 12.74
C LEU A 171 -7.82 -12.20 12.31
N TYR A 172 -7.56 -10.91 12.04
CA TYR A 172 -8.52 -10.02 11.41
C TYR A 172 -9.03 -10.61 10.09
N THR A 173 -8.12 -10.98 9.17
CA THR A 173 -8.50 -11.56 7.87
C THR A 173 -9.39 -12.78 8.07
N ALA A 174 -9.02 -13.72 8.94
CA ALA A 174 -9.80 -14.94 9.20
C ALA A 174 -11.23 -14.65 9.71
N ARG A 175 -11.40 -13.59 10.51
CA ARG A 175 -12.72 -13.15 11.00
C ARG A 175 -13.59 -12.61 9.87
N ILE A 176 -13.01 -11.85 8.96
CA ILE A 176 -13.74 -11.32 7.79
C ILE A 176 -14.06 -12.46 6.81
N THR A 177 -13.10 -13.37 6.57
CA THR A 177 -13.29 -14.58 5.75
C THR A 177 -14.51 -15.38 6.22
N THR A 178 -14.60 -15.68 7.51
CA THR A 178 -15.74 -16.44 8.07
C THR A 178 -17.10 -15.82 7.72
N LYS A 179 -17.21 -14.49 7.75
CA LYS A 179 -18.46 -13.79 7.44
C LYS A 179 -18.74 -13.74 5.94
N ARG A 180 -17.72 -13.50 5.12
CA ARG A 180 -17.79 -13.55 3.66
C ARG A 180 -18.24 -14.92 3.18
N ASP A 181 -17.69 -15.99 3.73
CA ASP A 181 -17.99 -17.37 3.33
C ASP A 181 -19.45 -17.71 3.61
N ARG A 182 -19.99 -17.25 4.74
CA ARG A 182 -21.42 -17.34 5.04
C ARG A 182 -22.28 -16.58 4.02
N LEU A 183 -21.87 -15.37 3.63
CA LEU A 183 -22.59 -14.60 2.62
C LEU A 183 -22.53 -15.27 1.25
N LEU A 184 -21.39 -15.86 0.88
CA LEU A 184 -21.23 -16.63 -0.36
C LEU A 184 -22.21 -17.80 -0.42
N GLN A 185 -22.31 -18.59 0.65
CA GLN A 185 -23.23 -19.73 0.75
C GLN A 185 -24.69 -19.32 0.54
N LEU A 186 -25.08 -18.14 1.04
CA LEU A 186 -26.44 -17.63 0.91
C LEU A 186 -26.68 -16.93 -0.43
N SER A 187 -25.62 -16.39 -1.06
CA SER A 187 -25.70 -15.52 -2.23
C SER A 187 -26.58 -16.03 -3.38
N PRO A 188 -26.64 -17.34 -3.73
CA PRO A 188 -27.50 -17.81 -4.82
C PRO A 188 -29.00 -17.63 -4.55
N THR A 189 -29.40 -17.52 -3.28
CA THR A 189 -30.80 -17.38 -2.86
C THR A 189 -31.20 -15.94 -2.55
N LEU A 190 -30.22 -15.04 -2.41
CA LEU A 190 -30.46 -13.63 -2.07
C LEU A 190 -30.73 -12.81 -3.34
N SER A 191 -31.66 -11.87 -3.25
CA SER A 191 -31.75 -10.78 -4.23
C SER A 191 -30.51 -9.89 -4.17
N ASP A 192 -30.26 -9.09 -5.22
CA ASP A 192 -29.11 -8.18 -5.26
C ASP A 192 -29.11 -7.17 -4.11
N THR A 193 -30.29 -6.69 -3.72
CA THR A 193 -30.46 -5.82 -2.53
C THR A 193 -30.10 -6.52 -1.24
N GLN A 194 -30.54 -7.76 -1.04
CA GLN A 194 -30.20 -8.54 0.15
C GLN A 194 -28.71 -8.88 0.20
N LEU A 195 -28.12 -9.17 -0.96
CA LEU A 195 -26.69 -9.41 -1.08
C LEU A 195 -25.87 -8.15 -0.74
N ALA A 196 -26.29 -6.98 -1.21
CA ALA A 196 -25.70 -5.70 -0.86
C ALA A 196 -25.81 -5.38 0.63
N LEU A 197 -26.97 -5.66 1.25
CA LEU A 197 -27.18 -5.49 2.69
C LEU A 197 -26.26 -6.42 3.48
N GLY A 198 -26.15 -7.70 3.11
CA GLY A 198 -25.23 -8.63 3.74
C GLY A 198 -23.77 -8.19 3.61
N MET A 199 -23.37 -7.66 2.45
CA MET A 199 -22.03 -7.09 2.26
C MET A 199 -21.79 -5.87 3.16
N ARG A 200 -22.77 -4.98 3.25
CA ARG A 200 -22.73 -3.81 4.14
C ARG A 200 -22.65 -4.21 5.62
N GLU A 201 -23.34 -5.27 6.05
CA GLU A 201 -23.26 -5.80 7.41
C GLU A 201 -21.83 -6.29 7.75
N ILE A 202 -21.13 -6.90 6.79
CA ILE A 202 -19.73 -7.31 6.98
C ILE A 202 -18.83 -6.07 7.15
N GLN A 203 -18.99 -5.06 6.30
CA GLN A 203 -18.24 -3.80 6.38
C GLN A 203 -18.51 -3.09 7.71
N GLN A 204 -19.77 -3.01 8.13
CA GLN A 204 -20.17 -2.39 9.39
C GLN A 204 -19.60 -3.14 10.59
N PHE A 205 -19.70 -4.47 10.59
CA PHE A 205 -19.08 -5.30 11.63
C PHE A 205 -17.57 -5.04 11.73
N ALA A 206 -16.86 -5.03 10.60
CA ALA A 206 -15.42 -4.81 10.56
C ALA A 206 -15.05 -3.45 11.15
N ARG A 207 -15.77 -2.40 10.76
CA ARG A 207 -15.59 -1.04 11.27
C ARG A 207 -15.82 -0.97 12.77
N GLU A 208 -16.99 -1.41 13.23
CA GLU A 208 -17.35 -1.38 14.64
C GLU A 208 -16.37 -2.19 15.49
N ALA A 209 -15.92 -3.34 15.01
CA ALA A 209 -14.99 -4.18 15.77
C ALA A 209 -13.57 -3.59 15.84
N LEU A 210 -13.14 -2.82 14.84
CA LEU A 210 -11.89 -2.04 14.90
C LEU A 210 -12.03 -0.85 15.86
N GLU A 211 -13.11 -0.08 15.74
CA GLU A 211 -13.37 1.11 16.57
C GLU A 211 -13.62 0.77 18.04
N SER A 212 -14.27 -0.36 18.33
CA SER A 212 -14.59 -0.79 19.68
C SER A 212 -13.50 -1.64 20.33
N GLY A 213 -12.34 -1.82 19.69
CA GLY A 213 -11.25 -2.66 20.20
C GLY A 213 -11.61 -4.14 20.38
N ARG A 214 -12.58 -4.66 19.62
CA ARG A 214 -12.98 -6.09 19.67
C ARG A 214 -11.97 -7.00 18.98
N PHE A 215 -11.20 -6.47 18.02
CA PHE A 215 -10.10 -7.21 17.42
C PHE A 215 -8.88 -7.22 18.36
N ARG A 216 -8.17 -8.36 18.38
CA ARG A 216 -6.95 -8.49 19.16
C ARG A 216 -5.89 -7.58 18.57
N VAL A 217 -5.21 -6.85 19.44
CA VAL A 217 -4.02 -6.10 19.11
C VAL A 217 -2.84 -6.70 19.85
N ASP A 218 -1.65 -6.55 19.27
CA ASP A 218 -0.41 -6.88 19.96
C ASP A 218 -0.24 -5.94 21.17
N PRO A 219 -0.03 -6.47 22.39
CA PRO A 219 -0.03 -5.65 23.60
C PRO A 219 1.19 -4.72 23.70
N ASN A 220 2.28 -5.03 22.99
CA ASN A 220 3.51 -4.23 23.04
C ASN A 220 3.45 -3.10 22.02
N THR A 221 3.02 -3.42 20.81
CA THR A 221 3.08 -2.53 19.65
C THR A 221 1.74 -1.84 19.32
N GLY A 222 0.61 -2.34 19.83
CA GLY A 222 -0.72 -1.83 19.49
C GLY A 222 -1.19 -2.21 18.07
N ARG A 223 -0.45 -3.10 17.40
CA ARG A 223 -0.70 -3.54 16.02
C ARG A 223 -1.91 -4.46 15.93
N LEU A 224 -2.73 -4.31 14.88
CA LEU A 224 -3.81 -5.26 14.58
C LEU A 224 -3.26 -6.67 14.31
N LEU A 225 -3.93 -7.70 14.85
CA LEU A 225 -3.55 -9.11 14.68
C LEU A 225 -4.53 -9.87 13.78
#